data_AF-A0A5J4RUF5-F1
#
_entry.id   AF-A0A5J4RUF5-F1
#
_cell.length_a   1.000
_cell.length_b   1.000
_cell.length_c   1.000
_cell.angle_alpha   90.00
_cell.angle_beta   90.00
_cell.angle_gamma   90.00
#
_symmetry.space_group_name_H-M   'P 1'
#
loop_
_entity.id
_entity.type
_entity.pdbx_description
1 polymer ?
#
loop_
_entity_poly.entity_id
_entity_poly.type
_entity_poly.pdbx_seq_one_letter_code
_entity_poly.pdbx_strand_id
1 'polypeptide(L)'
;MERDILDLYSDYLLVSTQETTAIGLSELVEGAVSHDQITRFLAGETSDGKALWLRVKKLVRHYESHDACLIFDDTIVEKAYMEENETVCWHWDHSKGRTVKGMNILTAFYTSENERGIIHVPVTYQPIAKSKRVMDFQANKTKRVSPVTGNEMMREMISGQITDQVKFSYILADSRFASGENMRFIRKKRKTFLFEIKDNRLIATDKQERSKGHFIRIDQGVIPDETPIQVWLKDLEFPAVLFKQVFFKQRSINRGSLSGN
;
A
#
# COMPACT_ATOMS: atom_id res chain seq x y z
N MET A 1 26.32 -16.84 -8.40
CA MET A 1 25.32 -17.75 -9.00
C MET A 1 23.90 -17.32 -8.67
N GLU A 2 23.44 -17.35 -7.42
CA GLU A 2 22.06 -16.90 -7.08
C GLU A 2 21.83 -15.41 -7.36
N ARG A 3 22.81 -14.56 -7.06
CA ARG A 3 22.77 -13.14 -7.38
C ARG A 3 22.70 -12.88 -8.89
N ASP A 4 23.37 -13.72 -9.67
CA ASP A 4 23.40 -13.61 -11.14
C ASP A 4 22.06 -14.03 -11.75
N ILE A 5 21.41 -15.07 -11.21
CA ILE A 5 20.06 -15.49 -11.64
C ILE A 5 19.02 -14.44 -11.27
N LEU A 6 19.12 -13.83 -10.08
CA LEU A 6 18.21 -12.78 -9.64
C LEU A 6 18.27 -11.56 -10.55
N ASP A 7 19.47 -11.03 -10.81
CA ASP A 7 19.66 -9.83 -11.61
C ASP A 7 19.16 -10.12 -13.05
N LEU A 8 19.54 -11.26 -13.61
CA LEU A 8 19.07 -11.71 -14.93
C LEU A 8 17.54 -11.86 -15.01
N TYR A 9 16.93 -12.51 -14.01
CA TYR A 9 15.49 -12.73 -14.00
C TYR A 9 14.72 -11.41 -13.80
N SER A 10 15.25 -10.50 -12.97
CA SER A 10 14.66 -9.17 -12.79
C SER A 10 14.70 -8.35 -14.08
N ASP A 11 15.85 -8.34 -14.76
CA ASP A 11 16.00 -7.64 -16.04
C ASP A 11 15.06 -8.23 -17.09
N TYR A 12 14.97 -9.56 -17.17
CA TYR A 12 14.02 -10.25 -18.05
C TYR A 12 12.57 -9.83 -17.79
N LEU A 13 12.14 -9.77 -16.52
CA LEU A 13 10.80 -9.33 -16.16
C LEU A 13 10.55 -7.84 -16.50
N LEU A 14 11.57 -6.99 -16.39
CA LEU A 14 11.45 -5.55 -16.66
C LEU A 14 11.36 -5.24 -18.15
N VAL A 15 12.07 -5.98 -18.99
CA VAL A 15 12.13 -5.71 -20.44
C VAL A 15 11.09 -6.48 -21.25
N SER A 16 10.53 -7.55 -20.69
CA SER A 16 9.53 -8.38 -21.38
C SER A 16 8.17 -7.69 -21.44
N THR A 17 7.61 -7.60 -22.64
CA THR A 17 6.28 -7.01 -22.87
C THR A 17 5.15 -8.05 -23.00
N GLN A 18 5.49 -9.33 -22.88
CA GLN A 18 4.58 -10.46 -22.99
C GLN A 18 4.69 -11.37 -21.76
N GLU A 19 3.98 -12.49 -21.78
CA GLU A 19 4.06 -13.49 -20.73
C GLU A 19 5.49 -14.01 -20.55
N THR A 20 6.02 -13.83 -19.33
CA THR A 20 7.36 -14.27 -18.95
C THR A 20 7.31 -15.67 -18.36
N THR A 21 8.15 -16.58 -18.86
CA THR A 21 8.26 -17.94 -18.32
C THR A 21 9.72 -18.30 -18.06
N ALA A 22 9.97 -19.27 -17.17
CA ALA A 22 11.32 -19.77 -16.91
C ALA A 22 11.93 -20.43 -18.17
N ILE A 23 11.09 -21.07 -19.00
CA ILE A 23 11.49 -21.60 -20.31
C ILE A 23 11.89 -20.47 -21.25
N GLY A 24 11.07 -19.42 -21.33
CA GLY A 24 11.33 -18.27 -22.20
C GLY A 24 12.63 -17.54 -21.85
N LEU A 25 12.95 -17.38 -20.55
CA LEU A 25 14.26 -16.85 -20.17
C LEU A 25 15.39 -17.80 -20.56
N SER A 26 15.25 -19.09 -20.29
CA SER A 26 16.26 -20.10 -20.62
C SER A 26 16.56 -20.13 -22.12
N GLU A 27 15.55 -19.98 -22.97
CA GLU A 27 15.70 -19.88 -24.43
C GLU A 27 16.39 -18.57 -24.83
N LEU A 28 15.99 -17.44 -24.22
CA LEU A 28 16.56 -16.11 -24.50
C LEU A 28 18.06 -16.04 -24.23
N VAL A 29 18.55 -16.78 -23.23
CA VAL A 29 19.99 -16.83 -22.87
C VAL A 29 20.69 -18.08 -23.40
N GLU A 30 20.11 -18.73 -24.42
CA GLU A 30 20.69 -19.91 -25.11
C GLU A 30 21.11 -21.03 -24.14
N GLY A 31 20.34 -21.24 -23.08
CA GLY A 31 20.58 -22.28 -22.07
C GLY A 31 21.67 -21.94 -21.05
N ALA A 32 22.22 -20.73 -21.04
CA ALA A 32 23.19 -20.30 -20.02
C ALA A 32 22.66 -20.44 -18.58
N VAL A 33 21.34 -20.30 -18.41
CA VAL A 33 20.61 -20.69 -17.20
C VAL A 33 19.41 -21.54 -17.61
N SER A 34 19.26 -22.72 -17.03
CA SER A 34 18.12 -23.60 -17.33
C SER A 34 16.84 -23.18 -16.63
N HIS A 35 15.68 -23.55 -17.19
CA HIS A 35 14.38 -23.31 -16.55
C HIS A 35 14.27 -23.99 -15.17
N ASP A 36 14.94 -25.12 -14.96
CA ASP A 36 15.03 -25.78 -13.65
C ASP A 36 15.84 -24.98 -12.64
N GLN A 37 16.94 -24.34 -13.06
CA GLN A 37 17.72 -23.45 -12.19
C GLN A 37 16.88 -22.24 -11.76
N ILE A 38 16.13 -21.64 -12.69
CA ILE A 38 15.22 -20.53 -12.40
C ILE A 38 14.12 -20.98 -11.44
N THR A 39 13.49 -22.13 -11.69
CA THR A 39 12.42 -22.66 -10.85
C THR A 39 12.91 -22.97 -9.44
N ARG A 40 14.07 -23.62 -9.28
CA ARG A 40 14.69 -23.85 -7.97
C ARG A 40 15.04 -22.56 -7.25
N PHE A 41 15.54 -21.56 -7.98
CA PHE A 41 15.82 -20.24 -7.41
C PHE A 41 14.54 -19.58 -6.87
N LEU A 42 13.46 -19.57 -7.65
CA LEU A 42 12.17 -18.99 -7.24
C LEU A 42 11.49 -19.77 -6.10
N ALA A 43 11.71 -21.09 -6.04
CA ALA A 43 11.21 -21.95 -4.97
C ALA A 43 12.14 -21.98 -3.74
N GLY A 44 13.27 -21.28 -3.79
CA GLY A 44 14.26 -21.20 -2.71
C GLY A 44 13.80 -20.32 -1.54
N GLU A 45 14.74 -19.63 -0.90
CA GLU A 45 14.43 -18.81 0.28
C GLU A 45 13.39 -17.72 -0.04
N THR A 46 12.39 -17.59 0.84
CA THR A 46 11.39 -16.53 0.74
C THR A 46 12.05 -15.17 0.89
N SER A 47 12.07 -14.41 -0.20
CA SER A 47 12.33 -12.97 -0.12
C SER A 47 11.20 -12.33 0.68
N ASP A 48 11.53 -11.74 1.82
CA ASP A 48 10.62 -11.00 2.68
C ASP A 48 10.90 -9.49 2.61
N GLY A 49 10.16 -8.69 3.38
CA GLY A 49 10.39 -7.25 3.45
C GLY A 49 11.81 -6.86 3.91
N LYS A 50 12.49 -7.71 4.69
CA LYS A 50 13.88 -7.46 5.12
C LYS A 50 14.85 -7.68 3.97
N ALA A 51 14.66 -8.74 3.19
CA ALA A 51 15.44 -8.99 1.98
C ALA A 51 15.30 -7.83 0.99
N LEU A 52 14.09 -7.29 0.81
CA LEU A 52 13.88 -6.09 0.00
C LEU A 52 14.64 -4.88 0.56
N TRP A 53 14.49 -4.60 1.86
CA TRP A 53 15.18 -3.48 2.51
C TRP A 53 16.69 -3.53 2.28
N LEU A 54 17.32 -4.69 2.45
CA LEU A 54 18.77 -4.84 2.23
C LEU A 54 19.20 -4.46 0.80
N ARG A 55 18.36 -4.68 -0.20
CA ARG A 55 18.64 -4.31 -1.59
C ARG A 55 18.51 -2.80 -1.82
N VAL A 56 17.43 -2.19 -1.35
CA VAL A 56 17.15 -0.76 -1.59
C VAL A 56 17.85 0.16 -0.60
N LYS A 57 18.39 -0.35 0.51
CA LYS A 57 18.99 0.44 1.60
C LYS A 57 20.02 1.45 1.09
N LYS A 58 20.96 1.04 0.23
CA LYS A 58 21.98 1.96 -0.30
C LYS A 58 21.37 3.12 -1.09
N LEU A 59 20.35 2.83 -1.90
CA LEU A 59 19.62 3.83 -2.67
C LEU A 59 18.85 4.77 -1.73
N VAL A 60 18.12 4.23 -0.76
CA VAL A 60 17.40 5.04 0.23
C VAL A 60 18.33 5.95 1.01
N ARG A 61 19.50 5.46 1.46
CA ARG A 61 20.51 6.29 2.15
C ARG A 61 21.10 7.40 1.29
N HIS A 62 21.09 7.24 -0.03
CA HIS A 62 21.61 8.24 -0.94
C HIS A 62 20.66 9.44 -1.13
N TYR A 63 19.36 9.20 -0.98
CA TYR A 63 18.29 10.17 -1.22
C TYR A 63 17.51 10.53 0.06
N GLU A 64 17.97 10.11 1.24
CA GLU A 64 17.21 10.28 2.48
C GLU A 64 17.01 11.75 2.83
N SER A 65 15.78 12.11 3.20
CA SER A 65 15.41 13.46 3.63
C SER A 65 14.54 13.40 4.88
N HIS A 66 14.56 14.46 5.68
CA HIS A 66 13.64 14.60 6.81
C HIS A 66 12.19 14.74 6.32
N ASP A 67 11.97 15.32 5.15
CA ASP A 67 10.64 15.55 4.58
C ASP A 67 10.11 14.36 3.79
N ALA A 68 10.82 13.23 3.78
CA ALA A 68 10.40 12.03 3.09
C ALA A 68 9.09 11.45 3.65
N CYS A 69 8.42 10.69 2.80
CA CYS A 69 7.12 10.07 3.03
C CYS A 69 7.22 8.54 2.99
N LEU A 70 6.49 7.87 3.89
CA LEU A 70 6.11 6.47 3.72
C LEU A 70 4.65 6.39 3.26
N ILE A 71 4.43 5.81 2.09
CA ILE A 71 3.12 5.67 1.45
C ILE A 71 2.69 4.22 1.56
N PHE A 72 1.50 3.97 2.11
CA PHE A 72 0.95 2.64 2.29
C PHE A 72 -0.25 2.42 1.38
N ASP A 73 -0.22 1.30 0.65
CA ASP A 73 -1.33 0.81 -0.16
C ASP A 73 -1.29 -0.72 -0.27
N ASP A 74 -2.45 -1.33 -0.51
CA ASP A 74 -2.58 -2.77 -0.73
C ASP A 74 -2.99 -3.10 -2.17
N THR A 75 -2.29 -4.05 -2.79
CA THR A 75 -2.56 -4.48 -4.17
C THR A 75 -2.93 -5.95 -4.22
N ILE A 76 -3.96 -6.30 -4.99
CA ILE A 76 -4.32 -7.68 -5.25
C ILE A 76 -3.78 -8.12 -6.61
N VAL A 77 -2.82 -9.05 -6.59
CA VAL A 77 -2.36 -9.75 -7.78
C VAL A 77 -3.29 -10.92 -8.05
N GLU A 78 -4.18 -10.79 -9.03
CA GLU A 78 -5.14 -11.83 -9.38
C GLU A 78 -4.47 -13.13 -9.83
N LYS A 79 -4.98 -14.25 -9.32
CA LYS A 79 -4.53 -15.61 -9.63
C LYS A 79 -5.75 -16.51 -9.79
N ALA A 80 -6.59 -16.19 -10.77
CA ALA A 80 -7.89 -16.83 -11.00
C ALA A 80 -7.82 -18.37 -11.15
N TYR A 81 -6.71 -18.88 -11.70
CA TYR A 81 -6.54 -20.32 -11.98
C TYR A 81 -5.69 -21.07 -10.95
N MET A 82 -5.06 -20.37 -10.01
CA MET A 82 -4.21 -21.00 -8.99
C MET A 82 -5.05 -21.60 -7.86
N GLU A 83 -4.62 -22.73 -7.30
CA GLU A 83 -5.28 -23.34 -6.14
C GLU A 83 -5.23 -22.42 -4.91
N GLU A 84 -6.28 -22.50 -4.08
CA GLU A 84 -6.36 -21.69 -2.87
C GLU A 84 -5.38 -22.18 -1.81
N ASN A 85 -4.56 -21.26 -1.29
CA ASN A 85 -3.69 -21.48 -0.15
C ASN A 85 -3.81 -20.31 0.85
N GLU A 86 -2.83 -20.15 1.75
CA GLU A 86 -2.87 -19.08 2.74
C GLU A 86 -2.66 -17.69 2.11
N THR A 87 -1.85 -17.60 1.07
CA THR A 87 -1.51 -16.35 0.37
C THR A 87 -2.42 -16.09 -0.83
N VAL A 88 -2.77 -17.14 -1.57
CA VAL A 88 -3.67 -17.09 -2.72
C VAL A 88 -5.08 -17.46 -2.27
N CYS A 89 -5.95 -16.48 -2.06
CA CYS A 89 -7.33 -16.73 -1.64
C CYS A 89 -8.27 -15.60 -2.10
N TRP A 90 -9.51 -15.60 -1.61
CA TRP A 90 -10.51 -14.60 -1.99
C TRP A 90 -10.35 -13.30 -1.18
N HIS A 91 -10.18 -12.18 -1.87
CA HIS A 91 -10.07 -10.83 -1.30
C HIS A 91 -11.13 -9.90 -1.91
N TRP A 92 -11.64 -8.95 -1.13
CA TRP A 92 -12.54 -7.92 -1.65
C TRP A 92 -11.73 -6.85 -2.38
N ASP A 93 -12.08 -6.55 -3.62
CA ASP A 93 -11.48 -5.50 -4.42
C ASP A 93 -12.49 -4.37 -4.60
N HIS A 94 -12.24 -3.25 -3.92
CA HIS A 94 -13.09 -2.06 -4.00
C HIS A 94 -13.13 -1.44 -5.40
N SER A 95 -12.06 -1.57 -6.20
CA SER A 95 -12.03 -1.02 -7.56
C SER A 95 -12.97 -1.77 -8.51
N LYS A 96 -13.22 -3.06 -8.24
CA LYS A 96 -14.11 -3.93 -9.01
C LYS A 96 -15.48 -4.14 -8.38
N GLY A 97 -15.67 -3.70 -7.13
CA GLY A 97 -16.90 -3.91 -6.38
C GLY A 97 -17.25 -5.38 -6.15
N ARG A 98 -16.25 -6.28 -6.13
CA ARG A 98 -16.46 -7.73 -5.94
C ARG A 98 -15.26 -8.40 -5.31
N THR A 99 -15.43 -9.66 -4.89
CA THR A 99 -14.30 -10.50 -4.49
C THR A 99 -13.57 -11.06 -5.71
N VAL A 100 -12.25 -11.14 -5.60
CA VAL A 100 -11.35 -11.74 -6.59
C VAL A 100 -10.40 -12.72 -5.89
N LYS A 101 -9.99 -13.78 -6.61
CA LYS A 101 -9.00 -14.73 -6.12
C LYS A 101 -7.60 -14.25 -6.51
N GLY A 102 -6.71 -14.11 -5.53
CA GLY A 102 -5.37 -13.57 -5.77
C GLY A 102 -4.54 -13.49 -4.50
N MET A 103 -3.39 -12.83 -4.61
CA MET A 103 -2.51 -12.50 -3.49
C MET A 103 -2.67 -11.02 -3.17
N ASN A 104 -3.12 -10.70 -1.96
CA ASN A 104 -3.12 -9.31 -1.49
C ASN A 104 -1.79 -8.99 -0.80
N ILE A 105 -1.16 -7.89 -1.18
CA ILE A 105 0.15 -7.46 -0.70
C ILE A 105 0.04 -6.02 -0.21
N LEU A 106 0.33 -5.80 1.08
CA LEU A 106 0.53 -4.47 1.64
C LEU A 106 1.96 -4.02 1.37
N THR A 107 2.14 -2.81 0.83
CA THR A 107 3.46 -2.26 0.50
C THR A 107 3.69 -0.94 1.21
N ALA A 108 4.93 -0.69 1.65
CA ALA A 108 5.38 0.64 2.07
C ALA A 108 6.33 1.21 1.01
N PHE A 109 5.88 2.24 0.30
CA PHE A 109 6.69 3.01 -0.63
C PHE A 109 7.35 4.19 0.07
N TYR A 110 8.66 4.31 -0.09
CA TYR A 110 9.44 5.47 0.33
C TYR A 110 9.54 6.47 -0.80
N THR A 111 9.06 7.68 -0.56
CA THR A 111 9.24 8.82 -1.47
C THR A 111 10.09 9.86 -0.78
N SER A 112 11.16 10.29 -1.43
CA SER A 112 12.08 11.30 -0.88
C SER A 112 12.63 12.17 -1.99
N GLU A 113 12.84 13.43 -1.66
CA GLU A 113 13.48 14.44 -2.50
C GLU A 113 14.62 15.09 -1.72
N ASN A 114 15.79 15.19 -2.34
CA ASN A 114 16.92 15.96 -1.85
C ASN A 114 17.66 16.61 -3.02
N GLU A 115 18.83 17.20 -2.77
CA GLU A 115 19.64 17.89 -3.78
C GLU A 115 20.07 17.02 -4.98
N ARG A 116 19.89 15.70 -4.89
CA ARG A 116 20.26 14.71 -5.91
C ARG A 116 19.08 14.28 -6.77
N GLY A 117 17.86 14.68 -6.41
CA GLY A 117 16.63 14.36 -7.12
C GLY A 117 15.61 13.64 -6.26
N ILE A 118 14.66 12.99 -6.95
CA ILE A 118 13.48 12.35 -6.35
C ILE A 118 13.57 10.84 -6.54
N ILE A 119 13.24 10.08 -5.50
CA ILE A 119 13.07 8.62 -5.60
C ILE A 119 11.70 8.17 -5.12
N HIS A 120 11.24 7.08 -5.71
CA HIS A 120 10.06 6.33 -5.29
C HIS A 120 10.43 4.85 -5.28
N VAL A 121 10.56 4.26 -4.09
CA VAL A 121 11.02 2.86 -3.98
C VAL A 121 10.26 2.11 -2.88
N PRO A 122 9.84 0.85 -3.12
CA PRO A 122 9.29 0.04 -2.04
C PRO A 122 10.40 -0.31 -1.05
N VAL A 123 10.17 -0.05 0.24
CA VAL A 123 11.15 -0.34 1.31
C VAL A 123 10.83 -1.60 2.09
N THR A 124 9.57 -2.02 2.07
CA THR A 124 9.11 -3.30 2.62
C THR A 124 7.72 -3.65 2.05
N TYR A 125 7.38 -4.93 2.07
CA TYR A 125 6.06 -5.45 1.71
C TYR A 125 5.70 -6.61 2.63
N GLN A 126 4.40 -6.89 2.73
CA GLN A 126 3.89 -8.02 3.48
C GLN A 126 2.65 -8.61 2.77
N PRO A 127 2.69 -9.89 2.37
CA PRO A 127 1.49 -10.60 1.90
C PRO A 127 0.47 -10.72 3.04
N ILE A 128 -0.79 -10.41 2.74
CA ILE A 128 -1.91 -10.57 3.69
C ILE A 128 -2.39 -12.02 3.65
N ALA A 129 -1.64 -12.91 4.30
CA ALA A 129 -1.96 -14.32 4.38
C ALA A 129 -3.16 -14.58 5.29
N LYS A 130 -4.12 -15.40 4.84
CA LYS A 130 -5.31 -15.85 5.57
C LYS A 130 -5.16 -17.32 6.01
N SER A 131 -4.26 -17.53 6.97
CA SER A 131 -3.91 -18.86 7.50
C SER A 131 -4.98 -19.44 8.44
N LYS A 132 -5.79 -18.60 9.10
CA LYS A 132 -6.84 -19.07 10.02
C LYS A 132 -8.14 -19.34 9.29
N ARG A 133 -8.84 -20.42 9.65
CA ARG A 133 -10.22 -20.71 9.21
C ARG A 133 -11.20 -20.39 10.34
N VAL A 134 -12.29 -19.70 10.00
CA VAL A 134 -13.38 -19.38 10.93
C VAL A 134 -14.72 -19.71 10.29
N MET A 135 -15.70 -20.12 11.10
CA MET A 135 -17.06 -20.33 10.65
C MET A 135 -17.77 -18.98 10.55
N ASP A 136 -18.28 -18.65 9.37
CA ASP A 136 -19.22 -17.55 9.19
C ASP A 136 -20.63 -18.08 9.43
N PHE A 137 -21.18 -17.77 10.61
CA PHE A 137 -22.50 -18.24 11.02
C PHE A 137 -23.63 -17.64 10.17
N GLN A 138 -23.45 -16.45 9.61
CA GLN A 138 -24.47 -15.82 8.76
C GLN A 138 -24.50 -16.48 7.38
N ALA A 139 -23.34 -16.78 6.81
CA ALA A 139 -23.23 -17.42 5.50
C ALA A 139 -23.30 -18.96 5.56
N ASN A 140 -23.29 -19.54 6.76
CA ASN A 140 -23.12 -20.97 7.03
C ASN A 140 -21.93 -21.59 6.23
N LYS A 141 -20.81 -20.86 6.19
CA LYS A 141 -19.62 -21.23 5.40
C LYS A 141 -18.34 -20.98 6.18
N THR A 142 -17.35 -21.84 6.00
CA THR A 142 -16.00 -21.56 6.51
C THR A 142 -15.32 -20.51 5.63
N LYS A 143 -14.76 -19.47 6.24
CA LYS A 143 -13.93 -18.47 5.56
C LYS A 143 -12.52 -18.44 6.14
N ARG A 144 -11.56 -18.12 5.28
CA ARG A 144 -10.19 -17.82 5.70
C ARG A 144 -10.10 -16.38 6.18
N VAL A 145 -9.38 -16.14 7.27
CA VAL A 145 -9.09 -14.81 7.83
C VAL A 145 -7.61 -14.70 8.14
N SER A 146 -7.08 -13.48 8.01
CA SER A 146 -5.72 -13.20 8.46
C SER A 146 -5.71 -13.10 10.00
N PRO A 147 -4.69 -13.68 10.67
CA PRO A 147 -4.54 -13.51 12.11
C PRO A 147 -4.20 -12.07 12.51
N VAL A 148 -3.70 -11.26 11.56
CA VAL A 148 -3.31 -9.87 11.75
C VAL A 148 -4.04 -9.01 10.72
N THR A 149 -4.55 -7.87 11.14
CA THR A 149 -5.21 -6.92 10.25
C THR A 149 -4.19 -6.11 9.44
N GLY A 150 -4.60 -5.58 8.28
CA GLY A 150 -3.74 -4.68 7.50
C GLY A 150 -3.31 -3.43 8.29
N ASN A 151 -4.16 -2.96 9.23
CA ASN A 151 -3.82 -1.84 10.11
C ASN A 151 -2.69 -2.22 11.10
N GLU A 152 -2.72 -3.42 11.66
CA GLU A 152 -1.63 -3.93 12.51
C GLU A 152 -0.33 -4.09 11.70
N MET A 153 -0.40 -4.69 10.50
CA MET A 153 0.76 -4.83 9.61
C MET A 153 1.38 -3.47 9.26
N MET A 154 0.57 -2.45 8.94
CA MET A 154 1.06 -1.09 8.68
C MET A 154 1.87 -0.55 9.87
N ARG A 155 1.37 -0.72 11.10
CA ARG A 155 2.07 -0.25 12.32
C ARG A 155 3.36 -1.01 12.58
N GLU A 156 3.40 -2.31 12.28
CA GLU A 156 4.61 -3.12 12.32
C GLU A 156 5.63 -2.64 11.28
N MET A 157 5.22 -2.42 10.03
CA MET A 157 6.07 -1.89 8.96
C MET A 157 6.64 -0.51 9.33
N ILE A 158 5.83 0.41 9.87
CA ILE A 158 6.30 1.71 10.36
C ILE A 158 7.34 1.53 11.48
N SER A 159 7.07 0.63 12.44
CA SER A 159 8.02 0.36 13.53
C SER A 159 9.35 -0.19 13.00
N GLY A 160 9.29 -1.08 12.01
CA GLY A 160 10.45 -1.58 11.28
C GLY A 160 11.28 -0.44 10.68
N GLN A 161 10.65 0.44 9.88
CA GLN A 161 11.37 1.57 9.25
C GLN A 161 11.99 2.54 10.27
N ILE A 162 11.33 2.76 11.41
CA ILE A 162 11.90 3.56 12.52
C ILE A 162 13.11 2.85 13.13
N THR A 163 13.03 1.52 13.31
CA THR A 163 14.11 0.69 13.88
C THR A 163 15.32 0.67 12.93
N ASP A 164 15.05 0.60 11.63
CA ASP A 164 16.03 0.73 10.55
C ASP A 164 16.59 2.16 10.40
N GLN A 165 16.12 3.12 11.21
CA GLN A 165 16.54 4.52 11.19
C GLN A 165 16.36 5.17 9.81
N VAL A 166 15.29 4.82 9.09
CA VAL A 166 14.93 5.50 7.84
C VAL A 166 14.46 6.92 8.18
N LYS A 167 14.96 7.93 7.45
CA LYS A 167 14.52 9.32 7.62
C LYS A 167 13.22 9.55 6.86
N PHE A 168 12.18 9.95 7.57
CA PHE A 168 10.88 10.35 7.03
C PHE A 168 10.11 11.11 8.12
N SER A 169 9.22 12.02 7.74
CA SER A 169 8.34 12.72 8.69
C SER A 169 6.87 12.44 8.42
N TYR A 170 6.53 12.02 7.21
CA TYR A 170 5.15 11.90 6.76
C TYR A 170 4.78 10.43 6.49
N ILE A 171 3.55 10.06 6.81
CA ILE A 171 2.95 8.77 6.50
C ILE A 171 1.65 9.02 5.75
N LEU A 172 1.55 8.50 4.54
CA LEU A 172 0.41 8.67 3.63
C LEU A 172 -0.27 7.32 3.43
N ALA A 173 -1.59 7.33 3.38
CA ALA A 173 -2.40 6.14 3.10
C ALA A 173 -3.83 6.53 2.73
N ASP A 174 -4.56 5.58 2.12
CA ASP A 174 -5.97 5.73 1.80
C ASP A 174 -6.88 5.62 3.05
N SER A 175 -8.18 5.72 2.81
CA SER A 175 -9.19 5.65 3.87
C SER A 175 -9.32 4.28 4.57
N ARG A 176 -8.72 3.19 4.04
CA ARG A 176 -8.70 1.87 4.72
C ARG A 176 -7.76 1.87 5.92
N PHE A 177 -6.73 2.71 5.89
CA PHE A 177 -5.74 2.84 6.97
C PHE A 177 -5.99 4.04 7.89
N ALA A 178 -7.02 4.84 7.61
CA ALA A 178 -7.40 6.05 8.37
C ALA A 178 -8.09 5.76 9.72
N SER A 179 -7.69 4.70 10.42
CA SER A 179 -8.22 4.36 11.75
C SER A 179 -7.66 5.29 12.84
N GLY A 180 -8.46 5.55 13.87
CA GLY A 180 -8.00 6.33 15.03
C GLY A 180 -6.79 5.70 15.73
N GLU A 181 -6.72 4.37 15.74
CA GLU A 181 -5.58 3.62 16.29
C GLU A 181 -4.28 3.92 15.52
N ASN A 182 -4.32 3.89 14.18
CA ASN A 182 -3.16 4.24 13.35
C ASN A 182 -2.74 5.69 13.55
N MET A 183 -3.69 6.62 13.55
CA MET A 183 -3.42 8.05 13.75
C MET A 183 -2.75 8.31 15.11
N ARG A 184 -3.25 7.71 16.20
CA ARG A 184 -2.62 7.79 17.53
C ARG A 184 -1.23 7.17 17.55
N PHE A 185 -1.08 5.99 16.95
CA PHE A 185 0.20 5.31 16.85
C PHE A 185 1.25 6.19 16.13
N ILE A 186 0.90 6.75 14.98
CA ILE A 186 1.76 7.63 14.18
C ILE A 186 2.15 8.89 14.97
N ARG A 187 1.18 9.52 15.63
CA ARG A 187 1.42 10.69 16.48
C ARG A 187 2.38 10.37 17.63
N LYS A 188 2.23 9.21 18.29
CA LYS A 188 3.13 8.74 19.36
C LYS A 188 4.56 8.52 18.85
N LYS A 189 4.74 8.16 17.57
CA LYS A 189 6.04 8.05 16.91
C LYS A 189 6.62 9.39 16.43
N ARG A 190 5.96 10.52 16.76
CA ARG A 190 6.33 11.89 16.33
C ARG A 190 6.43 12.01 14.80
N LYS A 191 5.52 11.34 14.10
CA LYS A 191 5.34 11.45 12.65
C LYS A 191 4.01 12.15 12.36
N THR A 192 3.87 12.68 11.16
CA THR A 192 2.66 13.32 10.65
C THR A 192 1.95 12.34 9.72
N PHE A 193 0.64 12.20 9.85
CA PHE A 193 -0.17 11.43 8.89
C PHE A 193 -0.87 12.36 7.91
N LEU A 194 -1.04 11.90 6.68
CA LEU A 194 -1.90 12.50 5.67
C LEU A 194 -2.76 11.38 5.06
N PHE A 195 -4.01 11.30 5.48
CA PHE A 195 -4.92 10.22 5.08
C PHE A 195 -6.16 10.76 4.38
N GLU A 196 -6.63 10.02 3.39
CA GLU A 196 -8.01 10.14 2.94
C GLU A 196 -8.93 9.71 4.10
N ILE A 197 -10.03 10.43 4.30
CA ILE A 197 -11.00 10.11 5.35
C ILE A 197 -12.40 9.97 4.77
N LYS A 198 -13.13 8.95 5.22
CA LYS A 198 -14.52 8.75 4.81
C LYS A 198 -15.43 9.83 5.38
N ASP A 199 -16.40 10.23 4.58
CA ASP A 199 -17.40 11.25 4.87
C ASP A 199 -18.32 10.92 6.05
N ASN A 200 -18.47 9.64 6.38
CA ASN A 200 -19.24 9.15 7.52
C ASN A 200 -18.52 9.27 8.87
N ARG A 201 -17.30 9.81 8.91
CA ARG A 201 -16.56 10.03 10.17
C ARG A 201 -17.14 11.19 10.96
N LEU A 202 -17.10 11.05 12.28
CA LEU A 202 -17.66 12.02 13.22
C LEU A 202 -16.60 13.05 13.63
N ILE A 203 -16.92 14.33 13.46
CA ILE A 203 -16.07 15.48 13.78
C ILE A 203 -16.80 16.52 14.63
N ALA A 204 -16.03 17.30 15.37
CA ALA A 204 -16.44 18.59 15.92
C ALA A 204 -15.51 19.67 15.35
N THR A 205 -16.06 20.82 14.96
CA THR A 205 -15.30 21.97 14.43
C THR A 205 -14.99 23.00 15.51
N ASP A 206 -15.62 22.88 16.68
CA ASP A 206 -15.43 23.75 17.83
C ASP A 206 -15.07 22.92 19.09
N LYS A 207 -14.22 23.50 19.94
CA LYS A 207 -13.73 22.83 21.15
C LYS A 207 -14.81 22.70 22.23
N GLN A 208 -15.74 23.64 22.32
CA GLN A 208 -16.86 23.59 23.26
C GLN A 208 -17.84 22.49 22.86
N GLU A 209 -18.15 22.37 21.55
CA GLU A 209 -19.01 21.29 21.04
C GLU A 209 -18.39 19.91 21.26
N ARG A 210 -17.07 19.77 21.05
CA ARG A 210 -16.34 18.55 21.44
C ARG A 210 -16.53 18.23 22.92
N SER A 211 -16.37 19.21 23.81
CA SER A 211 -16.48 19.01 25.27
C SER A 211 -17.90 18.60 25.69
N LYS A 212 -18.93 19.01 24.94
CA LYS A 212 -20.33 18.58 25.13
C LYS A 212 -20.62 17.19 24.53
N GLY A 213 -19.65 16.59 23.84
CA GLY A 213 -19.83 15.32 23.13
C GLY A 213 -20.65 15.45 21.84
N HIS A 214 -20.79 16.67 21.31
CA HIS A 214 -21.52 16.92 20.06
C HIS A 214 -20.59 16.72 18.87
N PHE A 215 -20.93 15.74 18.04
CA PHE A 215 -20.22 15.44 16.81
C PHE A 215 -21.21 15.33 15.65
N ILE A 216 -20.79 15.79 14.49
CA ILE A 216 -21.52 15.66 13.22
C ILE A 216 -20.71 14.79 12.27
N ARG A 217 -21.37 14.15 11.29
CA ARG A 217 -20.64 13.50 10.20
C ARG A 217 -20.01 14.55 9.30
N ILE A 218 -18.90 14.21 8.65
CA ILE A 218 -18.23 15.11 7.70
C ILE A 218 -19.18 15.49 6.54
N ASP A 219 -19.96 14.55 6.02
CA ASP A 219 -20.98 14.81 4.97
C ASP A 219 -22.15 15.72 5.40
N GLN A 220 -22.34 15.91 6.71
CA GLN A 220 -23.36 16.80 7.27
C GLN A 220 -22.81 18.19 7.63
N GLY A 221 -21.48 18.35 7.66
CA GLY A 221 -20.82 19.59 8.02
C GLY A 221 -20.61 20.52 6.83
N VAL A 222 -20.56 21.83 7.10
CA VAL A 222 -20.09 22.83 6.14
C VAL A 222 -18.56 22.84 6.18
N ILE A 223 -17.94 22.02 5.33
CA ILE A 223 -16.49 21.98 5.14
C ILE A 223 -16.17 22.82 3.91
N PRO A 224 -15.49 23.98 4.05
CA PRO A 224 -15.15 24.80 2.91
C PRO A 224 -14.17 24.07 1.98
N ASP A 225 -14.37 24.22 0.68
CA ASP A 225 -13.46 23.67 -0.32
C ASP A 225 -12.11 24.39 -0.28
N GLU A 226 -11.04 23.63 -0.50
CA GLU A 226 -9.65 24.10 -0.60
C GLU A 226 -9.16 24.93 0.59
N THR A 227 -9.83 24.81 1.74
CA THR A 227 -9.50 25.54 2.95
C THR A 227 -9.20 24.56 4.09
N PRO A 228 -7.98 24.55 4.63
CA PRO A 228 -7.67 23.75 5.80
C PRO A 228 -8.46 24.25 7.02
N ILE A 229 -9.19 23.35 7.68
CA ILE A 229 -9.88 23.65 8.93
C ILE A 229 -9.41 22.73 10.04
N GLN A 230 -9.27 23.27 11.25
CA GLN A 230 -9.00 22.44 12.42
C GLN A 230 -10.29 21.73 12.86
N VAL A 231 -10.21 20.41 13.06
CA VAL A 231 -11.32 19.59 13.52
C VAL A 231 -10.87 18.63 14.62
N TRP A 232 -11.84 18.09 15.33
CA TRP A 232 -11.66 17.05 16.31
C TRP A 232 -12.43 15.81 15.88
N LEU A 233 -11.70 14.79 15.44
CA LEU A 233 -12.28 13.46 15.21
C LEU A 233 -12.72 12.85 16.55
N LYS A 234 -13.90 12.22 16.56
CA LYS A 234 -14.45 11.56 17.77
C LYS A 234 -13.49 10.57 18.40
N ASP A 235 -12.72 9.86 17.56
CA ASP A 235 -11.81 8.82 18.00
C ASP A 235 -10.42 9.35 18.40
N LEU A 236 -10.16 10.66 18.36
CA LEU A 236 -8.85 11.25 18.65
C LEU A 236 -8.88 12.22 19.82
N GLU A 237 -7.84 12.17 20.65
CA GLU A 237 -7.61 13.07 21.78
C GLU A 237 -6.98 14.42 21.38
N PHE A 238 -6.48 14.53 20.15
CA PHE A 238 -5.83 15.73 19.61
C PHE A 238 -6.57 16.29 18.38
N PRO A 239 -6.41 17.59 18.07
CA PRO A 239 -6.96 18.17 16.85
C PRO A 239 -6.24 17.64 15.60
N ALA A 240 -6.98 17.53 14.50
CA ALA A 240 -6.47 17.26 13.17
C ALA A 240 -6.83 18.42 12.23
N VAL A 241 -6.15 18.50 11.09
CA VAL A 241 -6.52 19.42 10.02
C VAL A 241 -7.25 18.62 8.96
N LEU A 242 -8.45 19.09 8.60
CA LEU A 242 -9.22 18.55 7.48
C LEU A 242 -9.08 19.52 6.31
N PHE A 243 -8.79 18.98 5.13
CA PHE A 243 -8.73 19.70 3.87
C PHE A 243 -9.62 18.96 2.86
N LYS A 244 -10.51 19.69 2.21
CA LYS A 244 -11.42 19.14 1.21
C LYS A 244 -11.05 19.67 -0.17
N GLN A 245 -10.87 18.77 -1.13
CA GLN A 245 -10.68 19.11 -2.53
C GLN A 245 -11.59 18.24 -3.38
N VAL A 246 -12.34 18.86 -4.29
CA VAL A 246 -13.27 18.17 -5.18
C VAL A 246 -12.62 18.03 -6.55
N PHE A 247 -12.34 16.80 -6.96
CA PHE A 247 -11.81 16.52 -8.29
C PHE A 247 -12.95 16.31 -9.28
N PHE A 248 -13.09 17.20 -10.26
CA PHE A 248 -13.99 16.98 -11.39
C PHE A 248 -13.29 16.08 -12.43
N LYS A 249 -13.93 14.98 -12.83
CA LYS A 249 -13.49 14.23 -14.01
C LYS A 249 -13.61 15.17 -15.22
N GLN A 250 -12.48 15.66 -15.74
CA GLN A 250 -12.45 16.20 -17.09
C GLN A 250 -12.79 15.05 -18.04
N ARG A 251 -13.88 15.19 -18.80
CA ARG A 251 -14.16 14.30 -19.93
C ARG A 251 -12.94 14.38 -20.85
N SER A 252 -12.31 13.25 -21.13
CA SER A 252 -11.33 13.15 -22.20
C SER A 252 -11.99 13.70 -23.47
N ILE A 253 -11.46 14.80 -23.98
CA ILE A 253 -11.86 15.29 -25.30
C ILE A 253 -11.33 14.23 -26.27
N ASN A 254 -12.22 13.36 -26.75
CA ASN A 254 -11.98 12.60 -27.97
C ASN A 254 -11.65 13.62 -29.06
N ARG A 255 -10.38 13.76 -29.42
CA ARG A 255 -9.98 14.38 -30.69
C ARG A 255 -10.43 13.43 -31.80
N GLY A 256 -11.71 13.50 -32.13
CA GLY A 256 -12.26 12.90 -33.33
C GLY A 256 -11.63 13.56 -34.55
N SER A 257 -11.02 12.72 -35.39
CA SER A 257 -10.93 12.86 -36.85
C SER A 257 -11.01 14.28 -37.42
N LEU A 258 -9.85 14.88 -37.66
CA LEU A 258 -9.66 15.80 -38.79
C LEU A 258 -8.79 15.07 -39.82
N SER A 259 -9.40 14.15 -40.55
CA SER A 259 -8.93 13.75 -41.88
C SER A 259 -9.90 14.36 -42.88
N GLY A 260 -9.61 15.60 -43.26
CA GLY A 260 -10.21 16.27 -44.40
C GLY A 260 -9.08 16.74 -45.29
N ASN A 261 -8.80 15.96 -46.33
CA ASN A 261 -8.31 16.37 -47.65
C ASN A 261 -8.71 15.26 -48.62
#